data_AF-A0A6A7BZP6-F1
#
_entry.id   AF-A0A6A7BZP6-F1
#
_cell.length_a   1.000
_cell.length_b   1.000
_cell.length_c   1.000
_cell.angle_alpha   90.00
_cell.angle_beta   90.00
_cell.angle_gamma   90.00
#
_symmetry.space_group_name_H-M   'P 1'
#
loop_
_entity.id
_entity.type
_entity.pdbx_description
1 polymer ?
#
loop_
_entity_poly.entity_id
_entity_poly.type
_entity_poly.pdbx_seq_one_letter_code
_entity_poly.pdbx_strand_id
1 'polypeptide(L)'
;EAGNSQDPRKWAYITIEDFRATSNWTVLGYIWLWIMALAAVAVYALDTFTAVNLLVLDQWSSQVKPAIPMKYTKWIFAACILFSWALCAYEWIRAIRVIRRGGVADSYMDYVARNLQCIRPGGWRRFLVFAELTKSKKGVDYIAFFVYFAFTGAIRIILAEGPRQFVNAITLYSVMVAKIEVHGKAVGRSQFDQFFFNLQQLAHSNPEEMLILCSMLFTLVIWMFSMLCLIAAVILYLVFLWHYIPHSDARLKVYCRRKVDKRLERIVQVKIKTAVEEDERKAERLASKRGHPPTLKRQPTLPEVGKSPDLPTWDSSGVPPLLRSNTSTTVSTLPLYPGRSGSQRTLPEMP
;
A
#
# COMPACT_ATOMS: atom_id res chain seq x y z
N GLU A 1 27.40 -8.82 -6.61
CA GLU A 1 27.52 -8.10 -5.32
C GLU A 1 26.33 -8.44 -4.43
N ALA A 2 26.50 -9.44 -3.56
CA ALA A 2 25.51 -9.84 -2.57
C ALA A 2 26.01 -9.36 -1.20
N GLY A 3 25.86 -8.06 -0.94
CA GLY A 3 26.04 -7.47 0.38
C GLY A 3 24.73 -7.55 1.15
N ASN A 4 24.71 -8.38 2.19
CA ASN A 4 23.61 -8.50 3.14
C ASN A 4 23.51 -7.25 4.02
N SER A 5 23.02 -6.14 3.47
CA SER A 5 22.45 -5.06 4.26
C SER A 5 20.99 -5.42 4.55
N GLN A 6 20.72 -5.86 5.78
CA GLN A 6 19.37 -6.02 6.30
C GLN A 6 18.69 -4.64 6.29
N ASP A 7 17.96 -4.33 5.22
CA ASP A 7 17.24 -3.06 5.12
C ASP A 7 15.99 -3.13 6.02
N PRO A 8 15.95 -2.42 7.17
CA PRO A 8 14.82 -2.46 8.11
C PRO A 8 13.51 -1.95 7.49
N ARG A 9 13.55 -1.39 6.27
CA ARG A 9 12.40 -0.84 5.54
C ARG A 9 11.62 -1.90 4.75
N LYS A 10 12.03 -3.18 4.75
CA LYS A 10 11.33 -4.27 4.06
C LYS A 10 10.32 -4.98 4.97
N TRP A 11 9.22 -5.48 4.38
CA TRP A 11 8.16 -6.22 5.06
C TRP A 11 8.67 -7.44 5.85
N ALA A 12 9.76 -8.06 5.42
CA ALA A 12 10.32 -9.25 6.06
C ALA A 12 10.95 -8.98 7.44
N TYR A 13 11.34 -7.74 7.72
CA TYR A 13 12.06 -7.38 8.95
C TYR A 13 11.20 -6.60 9.95
N ILE A 14 9.93 -6.32 9.60
CA ILE A 14 9.00 -5.64 10.48
C ILE A 14 8.14 -6.69 11.17
N THR A 15 8.17 -6.71 12.49
CA THR A 15 7.27 -7.52 13.31
C THR A 15 5.84 -6.99 13.18
N ILE A 16 5.12 -7.48 12.16
CA ILE A 16 3.76 -7.02 11.84
C ILE A 16 2.76 -7.37 12.98
N GLU A 17 3.15 -8.26 13.89
CA GLU A 17 2.34 -8.71 15.03
C GLU A 17 2.26 -7.65 16.16
N ASP A 18 3.23 -6.75 16.23
CA ASP A 18 3.32 -5.74 17.30
C ASP A 18 2.41 -4.53 17.07
N PHE A 19 1.71 -4.50 15.93
CA PHE A 19 0.78 -3.44 15.58
C PHE A 19 -0.63 -3.81 16.03
N ARG A 20 -1.15 -3.07 17.02
CA ARG A 20 -2.54 -3.19 17.49
C ARG A 20 -3.37 -2.00 17.02
N ALA A 21 -4.67 -2.24 16.82
CA ALA A 21 -5.61 -1.18 16.53
C ALA A 21 -5.67 -0.20 17.71
N THR A 22 -5.39 1.07 17.46
CA THR A 22 -5.42 2.12 18.49
C THR A 22 -6.77 2.83 18.57
N SER A 23 -7.68 2.62 17.59
CA SER A 23 -8.95 3.34 17.49
C SER A 23 -9.99 2.59 16.65
N ASN A 24 -11.27 2.72 17.01
CA ASN A 24 -12.41 2.15 16.25
C ASN A 24 -12.46 2.67 14.80
N TRP A 25 -11.95 3.88 14.55
CA TRP A 25 -11.82 4.45 13.20
C TRP A 25 -10.92 3.62 12.28
N THR A 26 -9.94 2.89 12.85
CA THR A 26 -9.08 1.99 12.04
C THR A 26 -9.86 0.77 11.54
N VAL A 27 -10.78 0.24 12.35
CA VAL A 27 -11.66 -0.86 11.94
C VAL A 27 -12.61 -0.39 10.83
N LEU A 28 -13.26 0.76 11.03
CA LEU A 28 -14.12 1.37 10.01
C LEU A 28 -13.36 1.64 8.70
N GLY A 29 -12.12 2.15 8.79
CA GLY A 29 -11.28 2.38 7.61
C GLY A 29 -10.95 1.10 6.83
N TYR A 30 -10.77 -0.03 7.53
CA TYR A 30 -10.53 -1.32 6.88
C TYR A 30 -11.80 -1.91 6.23
N ILE A 31 -12.95 -1.79 6.89
CA ILE A 31 -14.25 -2.16 6.30
C ILE A 31 -14.50 -1.30 5.05
N TRP A 32 -14.25 0.00 5.14
CA TRP A 32 -14.39 0.93 4.02
C TRP A 32 -13.49 0.57 2.84
N LEU A 33 -12.26 0.11 3.08
CA LEU A 33 -11.37 -0.39 2.04
C LEU A 33 -12.01 -1.56 1.27
N TRP A 34 -12.63 -2.51 1.97
CA TRP A 34 -13.32 -3.63 1.34
C TRP A 34 -14.58 -3.22 0.57
N ILE A 35 -15.38 -2.31 1.12
CA ILE A 35 -16.54 -1.73 0.42
C ILE A 35 -16.10 -1.08 -0.90
N MET A 36 -15.04 -0.27 -0.87
CA MET A 36 -14.50 0.39 -2.06
C MET A 36 -13.90 -0.60 -3.06
N ALA A 37 -13.27 -1.67 -2.59
CA ALA A 37 -12.78 -2.74 -3.47
C ALA A 37 -13.93 -3.46 -4.19
N LEU A 38 -15.01 -3.80 -3.48
CA LEU A 38 -16.21 -4.40 -4.08
C LEU A 38 -16.92 -3.45 -5.04
N ALA A 39 -17.06 -2.18 -4.67
CA ALA A 39 -17.64 -1.15 -5.54
C ALA A 39 -16.83 -1.01 -6.84
N ALA A 40 -15.49 -1.02 -6.75
CA ALA A 40 -14.64 -0.98 -7.93
C ALA A 40 -14.87 -2.19 -8.85
N VAL A 41 -14.96 -3.40 -8.30
CA VAL A 41 -15.26 -4.62 -9.09
C VAL A 41 -16.64 -4.52 -9.74
N ALA A 42 -17.66 -4.06 -9.02
CA ALA A 42 -19.00 -3.88 -9.55
C ALA A 42 -19.04 -2.87 -10.71
N VAL A 43 -18.34 -1.74 -10.58
CA VAL A 43 -18.24 -0.73 -11.66
C VAL A 43 -17.57 -1.32 -12.89
N TYR A 44 -16.47 -2.06 -12.74
CA TYR A 44 -15.82 -2.73 -13.88
C TYR A 44 -16.72 -3.79 -14.54
N ALA A 45 -17.53 -4.50 -13.77
CA ALA A 45 -18.51 -5.45 -14.30
C ALA A 45 -19.61 -4.73 -15.12
N LEU A 46 -20.17 -3.64 -14.58
CA LEU A 46 -21.16 -2.81 -15.27
C LEU A 46 -20.58 -2.19 -16.56
N ASP A 47 -19.33 -1.74 -16.52
CA ASP A 47 -18.64 -1.21 -17.69
C ASP A 47 -18.44 -2.27 -18.76
N THR A 48 -18.07 -3.48 -18.36
CA THR A 48 -17.90 -4.60 -19.30
C THR A 48 -19.22 -5.00 -19.94
N PHE A 49 -20.31 -5.05 -19.16
CA PHE A 49 -21.66 -5.29 -19.68
C PHE A 49 -22.07 -4.21 -20.68
N THR A 50 -21.82 -2.94 -20.36
CA THR A 50 -22.13 -1.80 -21.23
C THR A 50 -21.29 -1.86 -22.52
N ALA A 51 -20.01 -2.20 -22.44
CA ALA A 51 -19.15 -2.37 -23.59
C ALA A 51 -19.62 -3.49 -24.52
N VAL A 52 -20.01 -4.65 -23.96
CA VAL A 52 -20.50 -5.79 -24.75
C VAL A 52 -21.78 -5.41 -25.50
N ASN A 53 -22.75 -4.79 -24.82
CA ASN A 53 -24.00 -4.38 -25.46
C ASN A 53 -23.77 -3.34 -26.56
N LEU A 54 -22.91 -2.34 -26.32
CA LEU A 54 -22.61 -1.32 -27.32
C LEU A 54 -21.81 -1.84 -28.51
N LEU A 55 -20.83 -2.71 -28.29
CA LEU A 55 -19.94 -3.22 -29.35
C LEU A 55 -20.59 -4.33 -30.17
N VAL A 56 -21.25 -5.28 -29.51
CA VAL A 56 -21.78 -6.50 -30.14
C VAL A 56 -23.21 -6.31 -30.62
N LEU A 57 -24.07 -5.70 -29.81
CA LEU A 57 -25.51 -5.61 -30.11
C LEU A 57 -25.87 -4.29 -30.82
N ASP A 58 -24.97 -3.30 -30.84
CA ASP A 58 -25.25 -1.91 -31.28
C ASP A 58 -26.51 -1.32 -30.64
N GLN A 59 -26.91 -1.91 -29.50
CA GLN A 59 -28.09 -1.56 -28.74
C GLN A 59 -27.64 -0.79 -27.51
N TRP A 60 -28.27 0.35 -27.29
CA TRP A 60 -28.19 1.05 -26.02
C TRP A 60 -28.89 0.21 -24.96
N SER A 61 -28.25 0.00 -23.82
CA SER A 61 -28.78 -0.87 -22.75
C SER A 61 -30.05 -0.34 -22.07
N SER A 62 -30.55 0.83 -22.48
CA SER A 62 -31.79 1.44 -22.01
C SER A 62 -32.63 1.88 -23.23
N GLN A 63 -33.96 1.92 -23.16
CA GLN A 63 -34.79 2.52 -24.22
C GLN A 63 -34.72 4.07 -24.20
N VAL A 64 -34.01 4.66 -23.23
CA VAL A 64 -33.74 6.10 -23.18
C VAL A 64 -32.58 6.43 -24.11
N LYS A 65 -32.89 6.91 -25.31
CA LYS A 65 -31.89 7.37 -26.28
C LYS A 65 -31.02 8.47 -25.66
N PRO A 66 -29.68 8.39 -25.74
CA PRO A 66 -28.82 9.51 -25.37
C PRO A 66 -29.17 10.71 -26.24
N ALA A 67 -29.14 11.90 -25.66
CA ALA A 67 -29.36 13.15 -26.40
C ALA A 67 -28.33 13.37 -27.53
N ILE A 68 -27.21 12.61 -27.51
CA ILE A 68 -26.13 12.63 -28.51
C ILE A 68 -26.33 11.47 -29.50
N PRO A 69 -26.11 11.65 -30.81
CA PRO A 69 -26.24 10.58 -31.80
C PRO A 69 -25.42 9.33 -31.43
N MET A 70 -26.06 8.16 -31.48
CA MET A 70 -25.48 6.85 -31.10
C MET A 70 -24.13 6.56 -31.75
N LYS A 71 -23.94 7.05 -32.99
CA LYS A 71 -22.70 6.87 -33.77
C LYS A 71 -21.45 7.39 -33.05
N TYR A 72 -21.54 8.52 -32.35
CA TYR A 72 -20.39 9.09 -31.62
C TYR A 72 -20.27 8.51 -30.22
N THR A 73 -21.41 8.35 -29.54
CA THR A 73 -21.46 7.84 -28.16
C THR A 73 -20.85 6.44 -28.04
N LYS A 74 -21.14 5.54 -29.00
CA LYS A 74 -20.58 4.19 -29.01
C LYS A 74 -19.06 4.16 -28.95
N TRP A 75 -18.40 4.93 -29.81
CA TRP A 75 -16.94 4.96 -29.89
C TRP A 75 -16.31 5.64 -28.69
N ILE A 76 -16.93 6.69 -28.14
CA ILE A 76 -16.48 7.34 -26.91
C ILE A 76 -16.51 6.35 -25.74
N PHE A 77 -17.63 5.66 -25.53
CA PHE A 77 -17.75 4.65 -24.46
C PHE A 77 -16.77 3.50 -24.64
N ALA A 78 -16.68 2.94 -25.85
CA ALA A 78 -15.77 1.82 -26.14
C ALA A 78 -14.32 2.21 -25.89
N ALA A 79 -13.87 3.37 -26.38
CA ALA A 79 -12.51 3.87 -26.18
C ALA A 79 -12.20 4.09 -24.69
N CYS A 80 -13.11 4.73 -23.95
CA CYS A 80 -12.96 4.95 -22.51
C CYS A 80 -12.88 3.64 -21.71
N ILE A 81 -13.73 2.67 -22.01
CA ILE A 81 -13.75 1.37 -21.30
C ILE A 81 -12.49 0.56 -21.61
N LEU A 82 -12.07 0.50 -22.88
CA LEU A 82 -10.81 -0.16 -23.27
C LEU A 82 -9.60 0.50 -22.61
N PHE A 83 -9.56 1.83 -22.61
CA PHE A 83 -8.49 2.59 -21.95
C PHE A 83 -8.49 2.37 -20.44
N SER A 84 -9.67 2.31 -19.80
CA SER A 84 -9.82 1.96 -18.38
C SER A 84 -9.24 0.59 -18.06
N TRP A 85 -9.57 -0.43 -18.85
CA TRP A 85 -9.01 -1.78 -18.71
C TRP A 85 -7.48 -1.82 -18.93
N ALA A 86 -6.97 -1.10 -19.92
CA ALA A 86 -5.53 -1.00 -20.16
C ALA A 86 -4.79 -0.35 -18.98
N LEU A 87 -5.33 0.75 -18.43
CA LEU A 87 -4.81 1.38 -17.21
C LEU A 87 -4.87 0.44 -16.02
N CYS A 88 -5.98 -0.27 -15.84
CA CYS A 88 -6.14 -1.26 -14.78
C CYS A 88 -5.05 -2.33 -14.86
N ALA A 89 -4.85 -2.93 -16.03
CA ALA A 89 -3.82 -3.94 -16.25
C ALA A 89 -2.41 -3.39 -15.96
N TYR A 90 -2.11 -2.19 -16.44
CA TYR A 90 -0.83 -1.53 -16.18
C TYR A 90 -0.58 -1.29 -14.69
N GLU A 91 -1.58 -0.75 -13.97
CA GLU A 91 -1.50 -0.49 -12.54
C GLU A 91 -1.34 -1.78 -11.73
N TRP A 92 -2.06 -2.85 -12.10
CA TRP A 92 -1.92 -4.16 -11.47
C TRP A 92 -0.53 -4.76 -11.66
N ILE A 93 0.01 -4.72 -12.89
CA ILE A 93 1.37 -5.17 -13.17
C ILE A 93 2.38 -4.37 -12.35
N ARG A 94 2.24 -3.03 -12.31
CA ARG A 94 3.10 -2.15 -11.51
C ARG A 94 3.01 -2.48 -10.02
N ALA A 95 1.80 -2.65 -9.48
CA ALA A 95 1.56 -2.99 -8.09
C ALA A 95 2.18 -4.34 -7.70
N ILE A 96 2.04 -5.37 -8.55
CA ILE A 96 2.65 -6.69 -8.32
C ILE A 96 4.18 -6.56 -8.28
N ARG A 97 4.78 -5.79 -9.21
CA ARG A 97 6.24 -5.53 -9.19
C ARG A 97 6.68 -4.82 -7.91
N VAL A 98 5.91 -3.84 -7.44
CA VAL A 98 6.19 -3.12 -6.18
C VAL A 98 6.13 -4.07 -4.98
N ILE A 99 5.10 -4.91 -4.90
CA ILE A 99 4.97 -5.88 -3.81
C ILE A 99 6.11 -6.90 -3.81
N ARG A 100 6.56 -7.36 -5.00
CA ARG A 100 7.70 -8.27 -5.12
C ARG A 100 9.02 -7.67 -4.61
N ARG A 101 9.19 -6.34 -4.65
CA ARG A 101 10.37 -5.65 -4.08
C ARG A 101 10.39 -5.69 -2.55
N GLY A 102 9.22 -5.87 -1.92
CA GLY A 102 9.10 -6.05 -0.47
C GLY A 102 9.33 -4.79 0.37
N GLY A 103 9.51 -3.61 -0.23
CA GLY A 103 9.66 -2.34 0.49
C GLY A 103 8.31 -1.82 1.03
N VAL A 104 8.28 -1.45 2.31
CA VAL A 104 7.03 -0.97 2.96
C VAL A 104 6.64 0.41 2.46
N ALA A 105 7.59 1.35 2.37
CA ALA A 105 7.33 2.69 1.86
C ALA A 105 6.93 2.68 0.37
N ASP A 106 7.58 1.82 -0.43
CA ASP A 106 7.22 1.64 -1.84
C ASP A 106 5.80 1.06 -1.98
N SER A 107 5.43 0.10 -1.13
CA SER A 107 4.07 -0.47 -1.10
C SER A 107 3.03 0.56 -0.65
N TYR A 108 3.38 1.45 0.28
CA TYR A 108 2.50 2.52 0.77
C TYR A 108 2.27 3.62 -0.28
N MET A 109 3.30 3.95 -1.06
CA MET A 109 3.26 5.03 -2.06
C MET A 109 2.57 4.65 -3.36
N ASP A 110 2.32 3.36 -3.62
CA ASP A 110 1.47 2.93 -4.73
C ASP A 110 0.08 2.54 -4.18
N TYR A 111 -0.96 3.24 -4.63
CA TYR A 111 -2.33 3.07 -4.15
C TYR A 111 -2.84 1.63 -4.33
N VAL A 112 -2.59 1.03 -5.51
CA VAL A 112 -3.05 -0.33 -5.82
C VAL A 112 -2.24 -1.35 -5.03
N ALA A 113 -0.92 -1.16 -4.92
CA ALA A 113 -0.08 -2.03 -4.10
C ALA A 113 -0.51 -2.02 -2.63
N ARG A 114 -0.77 -0.83 -2.06
CA ARG A 114 -1.24 -0.67 -0.68
C ARG A 114 -2.55 -1.44 -0.44
N ASN A 115 -3.54 -1.22 -1.30
CA ASN A 115 -4.85 -1.86 -1.14
C ASN A 115 -4.75 -3.39 -1.30
N LEU A 116 -4.01 -3.87 -2.30
CA LEU A 116 -3.79 -5.29 -2.52
C LEU A 116 -3.08 -5.94 -1.32
N GLN A 117 -2.11 -5.25 -0.73
CA GLN A 117 -1.38 -5.73 0.44
C GLN A 117 -2.27 -5.86 1.68
N CYS A 118 -3.29 -5.00 1.81
CA CYS A 118 -4.33 -5.06 2.85
C CYS A 118 -5.40 -6.12 2.60
N ILE A 119 -5.63 -6.53 1.35
CA ILE A 119 -6.63 -7.55 0.98
C ILE A 119 -6.06 -8.97 1.12
N ARG A 120 -4.75 -9.14 0.95
CA ARG A 120 -4.06 -10.44 1.06
C ARG A 120 -4.19 -11.08 2.44
N PRO A 121 -3.92 -12.40 2.58
CA PRO A 121 -3.86 -13.07 3.87
C PRO A 121 -2.94 -12.33 4.85
N GLY A 122 -3.42 -12.11 6.08
CA GLY A 122 -2.77 -11.25 7.09
C GLY A 122 -2.88 -9.75 6.82
N GLY A 123 -3.78 -9.34 5.93
CA GLY A 123 -3.92 -7.98 5.44
C GLY A 123 -4.31 -6.94 6.51
N TRP A 124 -5.07 -7.36 7.53
CA TRP A 124 -5.39 -6.52 8.68
C TRP A 124 -4.13 -5.98 9.39
N ARG A 125 -3.14 -6.83 9.65
CA ARG A 125 -1.90 -6.40 10.31
C ARG A 125 -1.11 -5.42 9.44
N ARG A 126 -1.08 -5.65 8.12
CA ARG A 126 -0.43 -4.73 7.16
C ARG A 126 -1.17 -3.40 7.04
N PHE A 127 -2.50 -3.43 7.11
CA PHE A 127 -3.32 -2.22 7.17
C PHE A 127 -3.00 -1.38 8.42
N LEU A 128 -2.81 -2.02 9.58
CA LEU A 128 -2.42 -1.31 10.80
C LEU A 128 -1.06 -0.60 10.66
N VAL A 129 -0.08 -1.23 10.00
CA VAL A 129 1.20 -0.57 9.69
C VAL A 129 0.99 0.66 8.81
N PHE A 130 0.17 0.57 7.76
CA PHE A 130 -0.12 1.71 6.89
C PHE A 130 -0.93 2.80 7.59
N ALA A 131 -1.84 2.43 8.49
CA ALA A 131 -2.60 3.37 9.30
C ALA A 131 -1.65 4.17 10.21
N GLU A 132 -0.68 3.50 10.83
CA GLU A 132 0.33 4.15 11.67
C GLU A 132 1.27 5.04 10.85
N LEU A 133 1.66 4.63 9.65
CA LEU A 133 2.45 5.45 8.73
C LEU A 133 1.72 6.72 8.27
N THR A 134 0.39 6.64 8.17
CA THR A 134 -0.45 7.77 7.75
C THR A 134 -0.56 8.82 8.85
N LYS A 135 -0.53 8.42 10.12
CA LYS A 135 -0.58 9.36 11.25
C LYS A 135 0.63 10.32 11.21
N SER A 136 0.32 11.60 11.18
CA SER A 136 1.28 12.70 11.21
C SER A 136 0.93 13.69 12.30
N LYS A 137 1.97 14.22 12.96
CA LYS A 137 1.83 15.41 13.82
C LYS A 137 1.77 16.72 13.02
N LYS A 138 2.23 16.69 11.75
CA LYS A 138 2.28 17.86 10.87
C LYS A 138 1.13 17.82 9.87
N GLY A 139 0.27 18.83 9.89
CA GLY A 139 -0.85 19.03 8.96
C GLY A 139 -0.41 19.03 7.49
N VAL A 140 0.74 19.65 7.22
CA VAL A 140 1.31 19.76 5.87
C VAL A 140 1.56 18.41 5.22
N ASP A 141 1.99 17.42 6.00
CA ASP A 141 2.24 16.08 5.44
C ASP A 141 0.93 15.41 5.00
N TYR A 142 -0.20 15.66 5.68
CA TYR A 142 -1.51 15.15 5.23
C TYR A 142 -1.92 15.76 3.89
N ILE A 143 -1.72 17.08 3.73
CA ILE A 143 -1.97 17.77 2.47
C ILE A 143 -1.08 17.19 1.37
N ALA A 144 0.21 16.97 1.65
CA ALA A 144 1.14 16.41 0.68
C ALA A 144 0.73 14.99 0.21
N PHE A 145 0.32 14.13 1.15
CA PHE A 145 -0.19 12.80 0.79
C PHE A 145 -1.50 12.88 0.01
N PHE A 146 -2.42 13.76 0.41
CA PHE A 146 -3.68 13.97 -0.31
C PHE A 146 -3.42 14.36 -1.77
N VAL A 147 -2.59 15.38 -2.01
CA VAL A 147 -2.23 15.83 -3.36
C VAL A 147 -1.53 14.73 -4.15
N TYR A 148 -0.58 14.02 -3.53
CA TYR A 148 0.15 12.94 -4.18
C TYR A 148 -0.79 11.80 -4.66
N PHE A 149 -1.70 11.35 -3.79
CA PHE A 149 -2.63 10.28 -4.14
C PHE A 149 -3.69 10.74 -5.14
N ALA A 150 -4.17 11.98 -5.06
CA ALA A 150 -5.07 12.57 -6.05
C ALA A 150 -4.43 12.61 -7.45
N PHE A 151 -3.19 13.09 -7.56
CA PHE A 151 -2.46 13.13 -8.83
C PHE A 151 -2.16 11.75 -9.41
N THR A 152 -1.92 10.75 -8.55
CA THR A 152 -1.69 9.37 -9.01
C THR A 152 -2.93 8.79 -9.70
N GLY A 153 -4.14 9.16 -9.26
CA GLY A 153 -5.41 8.74 -9.86
C GLY A 153 -5.94 9.65 -10.99
N ALA A 154 -5.32 10.81 -11.22
CA ALA A 154 -5.85 11.84 -12.11
C ALA A 154 -6.08 11.37 -13.55
N ILE A 155 -5.15 10.58 -14.10
CA ILE A 155 -5.24 10.06 -15.48
C ILE A 155 -6.50 9.20 -15.65
N ARG A 156 -6.80 8.35 -14.67
CA ARG A 156 -8.00 7.50 -14.70
C ARG A 156 -9.27 8.35 -14.62
N ILE A 157 -9.32 9.28 -13.67
CA ILE A 157 -10.49 10.14 -13.43
C ILE A 157 -10.80 11.01 -14.66
N ILE A 158 -9.77 11.60 -15.27
CA ILE A 158 -9.94 12.56 -16.38
C ILE A 158 -10.16 11.83 -17.71
N LEU A 159 -9.28 10.89 -18.07
CA LEU A 159 -9.27 10.32 -19.43
C LEU A 159 -10.12 9.06 -19.56
N ALA A 160 -10.13 8.19 -18.54
CA ALA A 160 -10.91 6.95 -18.59
C ALA A 160 -12.35 7.19 -18.19
N GLU A 161 -12.58 7.90 -17.09
CA GLU A 161 -13.92 8.08 -16.53
C GLU A 161 -14.60 9.36 -17.04
N GLY A 162 -13.85 10.44 -17.23
CA GLY A 162 -14.40 11.76 -17.57
C GLY A 162 -15.34 11.80 -18.77
N PRO A 163 -14.93 11.35 -19.98
CA PRO A 163 -15.78 11.43 -21.15
C PRO A 163 -17.04 10.57 -21.01
N ARG A 164 -16.93 9.40 -20.38
CA ARG A 164 -18.07 8.52 -20.07
C ARG A 164 -19.05 9.20 -19.12
N GLN A 165 -18.55 9.80 -18.04
CA GLN A 165 -19.40 10.45 -17.04
C GLN A 165 -20.04 11.72 -17.57
N PHE A 166 -19.39 12.42 -18.51
CA PHE A 166 -20.00 13.53 -19.24
C PHE A 166 -21.22 13.07 -20.06
N VAL A 167 -21.12 11.94 -20.77
CA VAL A 167 -22.28 11.42 -21.50
C VAL A 167 -23.37 10.90 -20.55
N ASN A 168 -23.01 10.23 -19.46
CA ASN A 168 -23.96 9.84 -18.42
C ASN A 168 -24.70 11.07 -17.84
N ALA A 169 -23.98 12.18 -17.61
CA ALA A 169 -24.54 13.43 -17.13
C ALA A 169 -25.59 13.99 -18.10
N ILE A 170 -25.25 14.06 -19.38
CA ILE A 170 -26.17 14.54 -20.43
C ILE A 170 -27.40 13.63 -20.53
N THR A 171 -27.20 12.31 -20.42
CA THR A 171 -28.29 11.33 -20.45
C THR A 171 -29.23 11.53 -19.27
N LEU A 172 -28.70 11.65 -18.04
CA LEU A 172 -29.50 11.92 -16.84
C LEU A 172 -30.20 13.28 -16.90
N TYR A 173 -29.53 14.30 -17.44
CA TYR A 173 -30.13 15.62 -17.65
C TYR A 173 -31.31 15.56 -18.63
N SER A 174 -31.21 14.75 -19.68
CA SER A 174 -32.32 14.55 -20.62
C SER A 174 -33.54 13.91 -19.96
N VAL A 175 -33.33 12.98 -19.02
CA VAL A 175 -34.40 12.37 -18.20
C VAL A 175 -34.99 13.38 -17.19
N MET A 176 -34.16 14.28 -16.66
CA MET A 176 -34.60 15.35 -15.76
C MET A 176 -35.52 16.37 -16.45
N VAL A 177 -35.22 16.72 -17.71
CA VAL A 177 -35.97 17.72 -18.48
C VAL A 177 -37.14 17.09 -19.26
N ALA A 178 -37.14 15.76 -19.45
CA ALA A 178 -38.25 15.06 -20.07
C ALA A 178 -39.54 15.32 -19.30
N LYS A 179 -40.48 16.02 -19.93
CA LYS A 179 -41.83 16.21 -19.39
C LYS A 179 -42.63 14.96 -19.70
N ILE A 180 -42.71 14.05 -18.74
CA ILE A 180 -43.64 12.92 -18.87
C ILE A 180 -45.04 13.48 -18.59
N GLU A 181 -45.80 13.71 -19.66
CA GLU A 181 -47.17 14.18 -19.59
C GLU A 181 -48.07 13.05 -19.06
N VAL A 182 -48.29 13.02 -17.75
CA VAL A 182 -49.33 12.17 -17.16
C VAL A 182 -50.48 13.06 -16.71
N HIS A 183 -51.56 13.03 -17.49
CA HIS A 183 -52.90 13.48 -17.12
C HIS A 183 -53.01 14.98 -16.76
N GLY A 184 -52.75 15.85 -17.73
CA GLY A 184 -53.47 17.13 -17.86
C GLY A 184 -53.16 18.25 -16.86
N LYS A 185 -52.21 18.11 -15.93
CA LYS A 185 -51.73 19.24 -15.13
C LYS A 185 -50.21 19.22 -14.99
N ALA A 186 -49.55 20.09 -15.74
CA ALA A 186 -48.18 20.50 -15.45
C ALA A 186 -48.16 21.23 -14.11
N VAL A 187 -48.06 20.49 -13.00
CA VAL A 187 -47.73 21.08 -11.71
C VAL A 187 -46.33 21.67 -11.86
N GLY A 188 -46.18 22.96 -11.54
CA GLY A 188 -44.89 23.65 -11.49
C GLY A 188 -44.01 23.04 -10.40
N ARG A 189 -43.42 21.88 -10.70
CA ARG A 189 -42.49 21.16 -9.83
C ARG A 189 -41.10 21.75 -10.02
N SER A 190 -40.33 21.81 -8.95
CA SER A 190 -38.91 22.13 -9.06
C SER A 190 -38.21 21.06 -9.91
N GLN A 191 -37.07 21.40 -10.53
CA GLN A 191 -36.34 20.45 -11.38
C GLN A 191 -35.95 19.17 -10.62
N PHE A 192 -35.67 19.28 -9.32
CA PHE A 192 -35.39 18.14 -8.45
C PHE A 192 -36.62 17.26 -8.21
N ASP A 193 -37.78 17.86 -7.92
CA ASP A 193 -39.02 17.10 -7.72
C ASP A 193 -39.48 16.41 -9.00
N GLN A 194 -39.24 17.03 -10.16
CA GLN A 194 -39.53 16.45 -11.46
C GLN A 194 -38.62 15.25 -11.77
N PHE A 195 -37.34 15.29 -11.38
CA PHE A 195 -36.42 14.16 -11.50
C PHE A 195 -36.89 12.94 -10.71
N PHE A 196 -37.20 13.11 -9.41
CA PHE A 196 -37.66 11.99 -8.58
C PHE A 196 -39.02 11.45 -9.04
N PHE A 197 -39.91 12.32 -9.52
CA PHE A 197 -41.17 11.91 -10.09
C PHE A 197 -41.00 11.09 -11.37
N ASN A 198 -40.15 11.53 -12.30
CA ASN A 198 -39.83 10.79 -13.52
C ASN A 198 -39.16 9.45 -13.18
N LEU A 199 -38.28 9.42 -12.19
CA LEU A 199 -37.63 8.20 -11.73
C LEU A 199 -38.63 7.20 -11.13
N GLN A 200 -39.60 7.68 -10.35
CA GLN A 200 -40.67 6.85 -9.79
C GLN A 200 -41.60 6.29 -10.87
N GLN A 201 -41.94 7.09 -11.89
CA GLN A 201 -42.76 6.63 -13.00
C GLN A 201 -42.04 5.60 -13.86
N LEU A 202 -40.74 5.80 -14.10
CA LEU A 202 -39.93 4.86 -14.84
C LEU A 202 -39.70 3.56 -14.06
N ALA A 203 -39.61 3.61 -12.73
CA ALA A 203 -39.55 2.44 -11.86
C ALA A 203 -40.81 1.56 -11.97
N HIS A 204 -41.99 2.18 -12.12
CA HIS A 204 -43.25 1.46 -12.30
C HIS A 204 -43.42 0.88 -13.71
N SER A 205 -42.84 1.53 -14.72
CA SER A 205 -43.02 1.14 -16.12
C SER A 205 -41.98 0.10 -16.56
N ASN A 206 -40.71 0.34 -16.26
CA ASN A 206 -39.57 -0.49 -16.68
C ASN A 206 -38.50 -0.58 -15.55
N PRO A 207 -38.56 -1.59 -14.67
CA PRO A 207 -37.65 -1.68 -13.52
C PRO A 207 -36.18 -1.87 -13.91
N GLU A 208 -35.91 -2.52 -15.06
CA GLU A 208 -34.55 -2.73 -15.57
C GLU A 208 -33.85 -1.40 -15.94
N GLU A 209 -34.60 -0.49 -16.57
CA GLU A 209 -34.08 0.82 -16.99
C GLU A 209 -33.80 1.74 -15.80
N MET A 210 -34.68 1.70 -14.80
CA MET A 210 -34.49 2.42 -13.55
C MET A 210 -33.19 1.99 -12.87
N LEU A 211 -32.90 0.68 -12.83
CA LEU A 211 -31.70 0.16 -12.19
C LEU A 211 -30.44 0.68 -12.90
N ILE A 212 -30.43 0.69 -14.23
CA ILE A 212 -29.33 1.23 -15.03
C ILE A 212 -29.15 2.73 -14.77
N LEU A 213 -30.22 3.52 -14.81
CA LEU A 213 -30.16 4.97 -14.55
C LEU A 213 -29.69 5.29 -13.12
N CYS A 214 -30.17 4.55 -12.12
CA CYS A 214 -29.69 4.67 -10.74
C CYS A 214 -28.19 4.33 -10.63
N SER A 215 -27.72 3.31 -11.35
CA SER A 215 -26.29 2.97 -11.41
C SER A 215 -25.45 4.06 -12.09
N MET A 216 -25.95 4.66 -13.17
CA MET A 216 -25.30 5.79 -13.86
C MET A 216 -25.22 7.01 -12.97
N LEU A 217 -26.30 7.34 -12.25
CA LEU A 217 -26.31 8.43 -11.28
C LEU A 217 -25.33 8.19 -10.14
N PHE A 218 -25.35 6.98 -9.56
CA PHE A 218 -24.44 6.61 -8.47
C PHE A 218 -22.97 6.75 -8.86
N THR A 219 -22.60 6.20 -10.03
CA THR A 219 -21.21 6.31 -10.52
C THR A 219 -20.83 7.74 -10.89
N LEU A 220 -21.76 8.53 -11.40
CA LEU A 220 -21.54 9.96 -11.66
C LEU A 220 -21.28 10.75 -10.37
N VAL A 221 -22.04 10.50 -9.30
CA VAL A 221 -21.84 11.18 -8.00
C VAL A 221 -20.46 10.86 -7.42
N ILE A 222 -20.04 9.59 -7.46
CA ILE A 222 -18.70 9.17 -7.01
C ILE A 222 -17.61 9.85 -7.82
N TRP A 223 -17.78 9.91 -9.15
CA TRP A 223 -16.84 10.57 -10.03
C TRP A 223 -16.77 12.08 -9.76
N MET A 224 -17.91 12.75 -9.55
CA MET A 224 -17.98 14.17 -9.21
C MET A 224 -17.23 14.49 -7.92
N PHE A 225 -17.40 13.67 -6.88
CA PHE A 225 -16.65 13.81 -5.63
C PHE A 225 -15.14 13.65 -5.87
N SER A 226 -14.74 12.64 -6.65
CA SER A 226 -13.34 12.39 -7.00
C SER A 226 -12.72 13.53 -7.82
N MET A 227 -13.49 14.09 -8.75
CA MET A 227 -13.09 15.25 -9.56
C MET A 227 -12.94 16.51 -8.71
N LEU A 228 -13.86 16.75 -7.76
CA LEU A 228 -13.74 17.86 -6.82
C LEU A 228 -12.51 17.73 -5.93
N CYS A 229 -12.23 16.52 -5.41
CA CYS A 229 -10.98 16.26 -4.68
C CYS A 229 -9.74 16.50 -5.53
N LEU A 230 -9.77 16.15 -6.83
CA LEU A 230 -8.66 16.40 -7.75
C LEU A 230 -8.44 17.89 -7.98
N ILE A 231 -9.51 18.67 -8.17
CA ILE A 231 -9.44 20.13 -8.30
C ILE A 231 -8.86 20.74 -7.01
N ALA A 232 -9.35 20.32 -5.85
CA ALA A 232 -8.82 20.77 -4.56
C ALA A 232 -7.32 20.42 -4.43
N ALA A 233 -6.89 19.23 -4.88
CA ALA A 233 -5.49 18.83 -4.88
C ALA A 233 -4.63 19.72 -5.79
N VAL A 234 -5.12 20.10 -6.97
CA VAL A 234 -4.42 21.05 -7.87
C VAL A 234 -4.26 22.41 -7.19
N ILE A 235 -5.32 22.94 -6.58
CA ILE A 235 -5.29 24.23 -5.87
C ILE A 235 -4.29 24.18 -4.72
N LEU A 236 -4.36 23.15 -3.87
CA LEU A 236 -3.44 22.97 -2.73
C LEU A 236 -1.99 22.78 -3.18
N TYR A 237 -1.77 22.12 -4.32
CA TYR A 237 -0.44 22.00 -4.91
C TYR A 237 0.12 23.36 -5.32
N LEU A 238 -0.65 24.15 -6.07
CA LEU A 238 -0.20 25.43 -6.61
C LEU A 238 -0.03 26.50 -5.52
N VAL A 239 -0.99 26.63 -4.61
CA VAL A 239 -1.02 27.71 -3.60
C VAL A 239 -0.07 27.43 -2.44
N PHE A 240 0.01 26.18 -2.00
CA PHE A 240 0.66 25.85 -0.73
C PHE A 240 1.91 24.98 -0.92
N LEU A 241 1.78 23.88 -1.66
CA LEU A 241 2.82 22.86 -1.73
C LEU A 241 4.01 23.27 -2.60
N TRP A 242 3.78 24.03 -3.68
CA TRP A 242 4.84 24.52 -4.56
C TRP A 242 5.86 25.37 -3.81
N HIS A 243 5.40 26.25 -2.90
CA HIS A 243 6.28 27.10 -2.09
C HIS A 243 6.89 26.34 -0.90
N TYR A 244 6.18 25.35 -0.36
CA TYR A 244 6.62 24.61 0.83
C TYR A 244 7.67 23.51 0.54
N ILE A 245 7.65 22.91 -0.65
CA ILE A 245 8.56 21.80 -0.98
C ILE A 245 9.99 22.34 -1.11
N PRO A 246 10.94 21.84 -0.29
CA PRO A 246 12.34 22.25 -0.41
C PRO A 246 12.89 21.91 -1.80
N HIS A 247 13.70 22.79 -2.39
CA HIS A 247 14.34 22.56 -3.69
C HIS A 247 15.12 21.23 -3.77
N SER A 248 15.56 20.68 -2.62
CA SER A 248 16.25 19.38 -2.54
C SER A 248 15.38 18.16 -2.83
N ASP A 249 14.05 18.29 -2.85
CA ASP A 249 13.14 17.18 -3.13
C ASP A 249 12.70 17.09 -4.59
N ALA A 250 12.71 18.22 -5.34
CA ALA A 250 12.36 18.42 -6.77
C ALA A 250 11.03 17.82 -7.30
N ARG A 251 10.47 16.77 -6.69
CA ARG A 251 9.26 16.04 -7.05
C ARG A 251 8.48 15.69 -5.78
N LEU A 252 7.17 15.91 -5.81
CA LEU A 252 6.25 15.56 -4.71
C LEU A 252 6.39 14.10 -4.26
N LYS A 253 6.58 13.18 -5.21
CA LYS A 253 6.78 11.76 -4.92
C LYS A 253 8.00 11.50 -4.02
N VAL A 254 9.10 12.21 -4.25
CA VAL A 254 10.34 12.04 -3.49
C VAL A 254 10.16 12.58 -2.07
N TYR A 255 9.51 13.75 -1.96
CA TYR A 255 9.13 14.33 -0.67
C TYR A 255 8.27 13.35 0.16
N CYS A 256 7.17 12.85 -0.42
CA CYS A 256 6.29 11.91 0.26
C CYS A 256 7.02 10.62 0.66
N ARG A 257 7.84 10.06 -0.23
CA ARG A 257 8.64 8.86 0.05
C ARG A 257 9.58 9.07 1.23
N ARG A 258 10.36 10.16 1.21
CA ARG A 258 11.30 10.52 2.30
C ARG A 258 10.58 10.64 3.64
N LYS A 259 9.37 11.22 3.65
CA LYS A 259 8.56 11.33 4.88
C LYS A 259 8.08 9.98 5.38
N VAL A 260 7.64 9.10 4.49
CA VAL A 260 7.20 7.73 4.84
C VAL A 260 8.37 6.92 5.37
N ASP A 261 9.52 6.94 4.70
CA ASP A 261 10.75 6.26 5.15
C ASP A 261 11.17 6.74 6.55
N LYS A 262 11.22 8.06 6.78
CA LYS A 262 11.58 8.62 8.09
C LYS A 262 10.56 8.27 9.19
N ARG A 263 9.29 8.05 8.84
CA ARG A 263 8.27 7.59 9.79
C ARG A 263 8.44 6.12 10.10
N LEU A 264 8.67 5.30 9.07
CA LEU A 264 8.92 3.89 9.21
C LEU A 264 10.12 3.64 10.12
N GLU A 265 11.23 4.35 9.91
CA GLU A 265 12.42 4.28 10.78
C GLU A 265 12.11 4.62 12.23
N ARG A 266 11.36 5.70 12.48
CA ARG A 266 10.98 6.07 13.86
C ARG A 266 10.11 5.01 14.51
N ILE A 267 9.15 4.45 13.79
CA ILE A 267 8.27 3.40 14.31
C ILE A 267 9.08 2.14 14.63
N VAL A 268 9.96 1.71 13.72
CA VAL A 268 10.82 0.54 13.91
C VAL A 268 11.78 0.75 15.09
N GLN A 269 12.41 1.91 15.20
CA GLN A 269 13.30 2.23 16.33
C GLN A 269 12.58 2.21 17.67
N VAL A 270 11.39 2.80 17.76
CA VAL A 270 10.58 2.78 18.98
C VAL A 270 10.20 1.35 19.35
N LYS A 271 9.79 0.53 18.38
CA LYS A 271 9.41 -0.87 18.62
C LYS A 271 10.59 -1.73 19.07
N ILE A 272 11.75 -1.60 18.43
CA ILE A 272 12.98 -2.29 18.86
C ILE A 272 13.35 -1.89 20.28
N LYS A 273 13.30 -0.59 20.60
CA LYS A 273 13.60 -0.10 21.95
C LYS A 273 12.62 -0.67 22.98
N THR A 274 11.32 -0.66 22.69
CA THR A 274 10.31 -1.23 23.59
C THR A 274 10.48 -2.73 23.79
N ALA A 275 10.82 -3.48 22.73
CA ALA A 275 11.06 -4.92 22.85
C ALA A 275 12.26 -5.23 23.76
N VAL A 276 13.36 -4.49 23.59
CA VAL A 276 14.56 -4.62 24.45
C VAL A 276 14.22 -4.29 25.91
N GLU A 277 13.52 -3.19 26.17
CA GLU A 277 13.09 -2.81 27.52
C GLU A 277 12.16 -3.85 28.16
N GLU A 278 11.26 -4.46 27.39
CA GLU A 278 10.39 -5.52 27.89
C GLU A 278 11.14 -6.81 28.24
N ASP A 279 12.15 -7.16 27.46
CA ASP A 279 12.99 -8.34 27.71
C ASP A 279 13.92 -8.13 28.90
N GLU A 280 14.49 -6.94 29.07
CA GLU A 280 15.23 -6.55 30.27
C GLU A 280 14.34 -6.63 31.52
N ARG A 281 13.12 -6.06 31.48
CA ARG A 281 12.16 -6.15 32.60
C ARG A 281 11.75 -7.59 32.91
N LYS A 282 11.61 -8.45 31.91
CA LYS A 282 11.31 -9.88 32.13
C LYS A 282 12.51 -10.58 32.76
N ALA A 283 13.73 -10.31 32.31
CA ALA A 283 14.95 -10.87 32.88
C ALA A 283 15.14 -10.43 34.34
N GLU A 284 14.90 -9.16 34.66
CA GLU A 284 14.92 -8.64 36.03
C GLU A 284 13.86 -9.32 36.91
N ARG A 285 12.62 -9.45 36.43
CA ARG A 285 11.55 -10.15 37.18
C ARG A 285 11.89 -11.62 37.42
N LEU A 286 12.50 -12.30 36.45
CA LEU A 286 12.96 -13.69 36.60
C LEU A 286 14.14 -13.79 37.57
N ALA A 287 15.06 -12.82 37.57
CA ALA A 287 16.16 -12.75 38.51
C ALA A 287 15.66 -12.49 39.94
N SER A 288 14.72 -11.55 40.14
CA SER A 288 14.10 -11.28 41.45
C SER A 288 13.27 -12.46 41.96
N LYS A 289 12.54 -13.17 41.09
CA LYS A 289 11.78 -14.38 41.49
C LYS A 289 12.67 -15.58 41.81
N ARG A 290 13.88 -15.64 41.24
CA ARG A 290 14.82 -16.72 41.52
C ARG A 290 15.53 -16.59 42.87
N GLY A 291 15.43 -15.46 43.58
CA GLY A 291 15.77 -15.36 45.00
C GLY A 291 17.19 -15.79 45.41
N HIS A 292 18.11 -15.98 44.47
CA HIS A 292 19.50 -16.31 44.75
C HIS A 292 20.33 -15.06 44.51
N PRO A 293 21.15 -14.62 45.49
CA PRO A 293 22.15 -13.60 45.24
C PRO A 293 23.04 -14.08 44.07
N PRO A 294 23.60 -13.17 43.26
CA PRO A 294 24.48 -13.58 42.18
C PRO A 294 25.59 -14.44 42.80
N THR A 295 25.58 -15.74 42.50
CA THR A 295 26.70 -16.62 42.81
C THR A 295 27.91 -15.91 42.23
N LEU A 296 28.81 -15.47 43.12
CA LEU A 296 29.99 -14.71 42.76
C LEU A 296 30.58 -15.33 41.50
N LYS A 297 30.76 -14.50 40.46
CA LYS A 297 31.62 -14.83 39.34
C LYS A 297 32.90 -15.40 39.95
N ARG A 298 33.14 -16.69 39.74
CA ARG A 298 34.36 -17.39 40.13
C ARG A 298 35.50 -16.59 39.49
N GLN A 299 36.17 -15.76 40.29
CA GLN A 299 37.33 -15.02 39.81
C GLN A 299 38.34 -16.06 39.34
N PRO A 300 38.98 -15.88 38.17
CA PRO A 300 40.08 -16.73 37.78
C PRO A 300 41.24 -16.44 38.75
N THR A 301 41.42 -17.30 39.75
CA THR A 301 42.61 -17.27 40.58
C THR A 301 43.81 -17.70 39.74
N LEU A 302 44.83 -16.86 39.74
CA LEU A 302 46.12 -17.08 39.10
C LEU A 302 46.75 -18.37 39.67
N PRO A 303 47.30 -19.29 38.85
CA PRO A 303 48.04 -20.44 39.37
C PRO A 303 49.32 -19.95 40.07
N GLU A 304 49.50 -20.27 41.36
CA GLU A 304 50.78 -20.09 42.03
C GLU A 304 51.78 -21.12 41.50
N VAL A 305 52.67 -20.66 40.60
CA VAL A 305 53.80 -21.45 40.13
C VAL A 305 54.94 -21.33 41.15
N GLY A 306 55.22 -22.44 41.83
CA GLY A 306 56.59 -22.77 42.26
C GLY A 306 57.06 -22.24 43.62
N LYS A 307 56.50 -22.74 44.72
CA LYS A 307 57.31 -23.08 45.90
C LYS A 307 57.61 -24.57 45.86
N SER A 308 58.76 -24.91 45.29
CA SER A 308 59.43 -26.19 45.50
C SER A 308 60.86 -25.89 45.96
N PRO A 309 61.36 -26.55 47.02
CA PRO A 309 62.72 -26.36 47.47
C PRO A 309 63.68 -26.99 46.46
N ASP A 310 64.90 -26.47 46.45
CA ASP A 310 66.07 -26.98 45.71
C ASP A 310 66.15 -26.60 44.23
N LEU A 311 66.74 -25.43 43.96
CA LEU A 311 67.53 -25.15 42.75
C LEU A 311 68.71 -24.22 43.10
N PRO A 312 69.90 -24.42 42.50
CA PRO A 312 71.08 -23.60 42.75
C PRO A 312 70.91 -22.20 42.17
N THR A 313 71.51 -21.22 42.85
CA THR A 313 71.59 -19.81 42.45
C THR A 313 72.04 -19.65 41.00
N TRP A 314 71.21 -18.95 40.20
CA TRP A 314 71.59 -18.43 38.89
C TRP A 314 71.66 -16.91 38.94
N ASP A 315 72.81 -16.43 38.48
CA ASP A 315 73.26 -15.06 38.41
C ASP A 315 72.37 -14.19 37.51
N SER A 316 72.30 -12.91 37.89
CA SER A 316 71.60 -11.84 37.22
C SER A 316 72.34 -11.42 35.94
N SER A 317 72.18 -12.16 34.85
CA SER A 317 72.32 -11.63 33.49
C SER A 317 71.77 -12.60 32.43
N GLY A 318 70.79 -12.15 31.65
CA GLY A 318 70.38 -12.87 30.44
C GLY A 318 68.86 -12.96 30.26
N VAL A 319 68.35 -12.18 29.33
CA VAL A 319 66.97 -12.26 28.82
C VAL A 319 66.67 -13.68 28.30
N PRO A 320 65.59 -14.36 28.72
CA PRO A 320 65.25 -15.66 28.15
C PRO A 320 64.64 -15.51 26.74
N PRO A 321 64.94 -16.40 25.78
CA PRO A 321 64.47 -16.28 24.41
C PRO A 321 62.98 -16.62 24.32
N LEU A 322 62.23 -15.78 23.61
CA LEU A 322 60.84 -16.05 23.23
C LEU A 322 60.81 -17.23 22.23
N LEU A 323 60.37 -18.39 22.71
CA LEU A 323 60.12 -19.55 21.86
C LEU A 323 58.83 -19.30 21.04
N ARG A 324 58.97 -19.09 19.73
CA ARG A 324 57.82 -19.07 18.80
C ARG A 324 57.32 -20.50 18.59
N SER A 325 56.16 -20.82 19.15
CA SER A 325 55.46 -22.07 18.87
C SER A 325 54.87 -22.03 17.45
N ASN A 326 55.41 -22.85 16.54
CA ASN A 326 54.89 -23.02 15.18
C ASN A 326 53.57 -23.79 15.20
N THR A 327 52.53 -23.20 14.61
CA THR A 327 51.17 -23.76 14.43
C THR A 327 51.17 -24.86 13.36
N SER A 328 51.61 -26.07 13.71
CA SER A 328 51.54 -27.24 12.80
C SER A 328 50.79 -28.44 13.37
N THR A 329 50.21 -28.33 14.56
CA THR A 329 49.36 -29.38 15.15
C THR A 329 48.19 -28.79 15.91
N THR A 330 47.14 -28.39 15.19
CA THR A 330 45.80 -28.22 15.77
C THR A 330 44.86 -29.24 15.14
N VAL A 331 44.55 -30.28 15.90
CA VAL A 331 43.43 -31.19 15.65
C VAL A 331 42.15 -30.37 15.84
N SER A 332 41.41 -30.17 14.76
CA SER A 332 40.11 -29.48 14.78
C SER A 332 39.07 -30.35 15.48
N THR A 333 38.42 -29.82 16.53
CA THR A 333 37.33 -30.48 17.28
C THR A 333 35.93 -30.05 16.81
N LEU A 334 35.80 -29.49 15.61
CA LEU A 334 34.50 -29.10 15.04
C LEU A 334 34.00 -30.16 14.03
N PRO A 335 32.73 -30.59 14.10
CA PRO A 335 32.15 -31.52 13.14
C PRO A 335 32.01 -30.88 11.74
N LEU A 336 32.30 -31.68 10.71
CA LEU A 336 32.23 -31.30 9.30
C LEU A 336 30.75 -31.18 8.84
N TYR A 337 30.35 -30.04 8.28
CA TYR A 337 29.05 -29.90 7.62
C TYR A 337 29.04 -30.66 6.28
N PRO A 338 28.01 -31.46 5.96
CA PRO A 338 27.89 -32.09 4.65
C PRO A 338 27.52 -31.05 3.58
N GLY A 339 28.45 -30.81 2.65
CA GLY A 339 28.25 -30.00 1.45
C GLY A 339 27.38 -30.73 0.42
N ARG A 340 26.37 -30.02 -0.10
CA ARG A 340 25.47 -30.45 -1.17
C ARG A 340 26.24 -30.58 -2.49
N SER A 341 26.23 -31.77 -3.09
CA SER A 341 26.87 -32.08 -4.38
C SER A 341 26.32 -31.20 -5.51
N GLY A 342 27.22 -30.43 -6.14
CA GLY A 342 26.92 -29.65 -7.34
C GLY A 342 26.72 -30.56 -8.56
N SER A 343 25.60 -30.36 -9.26
CA SER A 343 25.33 -30.96 -10.57
C SER A 343 26.31 -30.41 -11.60
N GLN A 344 27.14 -31.28 -12.14
CA GLN A 344 27.92 -31.05 -13.35
C GLN A 344 26.95 -30.94 -14.53
N ARG A 345 26.80 -29.73 -15.10
CA ARG A 345 26.21 -29.55 -16.43
C ARG A 345 27.33 -29.58 -17.46
N THR A 346 27.35 -30.64 -18.24
CA THR A 346 28.09 -30.78 -19.48
C THR A 346 27.54 -29.80 -20.53
N LEU A 347 28.45 -29.12 -21.25
CA LEU A 347 28.13 -28.34 -22.44
C LEU A 347 27.98 -29.29 -23.64
N PRO A 348 27.06 -29.04 -24.58
CA PRO A 348 26.90 -29.89 -25.76
C PRO A 348 27.94 -29.56 -26.83
N GLU A 349 28.49 -30.62 -27.42
CA GLU A 349 29.31 -30.60 -28.62
C GLU A 349 28.37 -30.55 -29.85
N MET A 350 28.67 -29.66 -30.79
CA MET A 350 27.91 -29.51 -32.04
C MET A 350 28.27 -30.58 -33.06
N PRO A 351 27.30 -31.03 -33.85
CA PRO A 351 27.43 -31.17 -35.30
C PRO A 351 26.69 -30.06 -36.05
#